data_AF-A0AAP8GCE8-F1
#
_entry.id   AF-A0AAP8GCE8-F1
#
_cell.length_a   1.000
_cell.length_b   1.000
_cell.length_c   1.000
_cell.angle_alpha   90.00
_cell.angle_beta   90.00
_cell.angle_gamma   90.00
#
_symmetry.space_group_name_H-M   'P 1'
#
loop_
_entity.id
_entity.type
_entity.pdbx_description
1 polymer ?
#
loop_
_entity_poly.entity_id
_entity_poly.type
_entity_poly.pdbx_seq_one_letter_code
_entity_poly.pdbx_strand_id
1 'polypeptide(L)'
;MSLLNELDELLCSDDDEYDRLDLFLEADELIGQLQAADVPELLALWRARSPCWQQRFTQASSNIDGAVLRALLAGLLQIKEPAHGVLELMSRLPPVADNSALSDALLAYAEQAWHAAPARQRQIQISCWSCGLSGRLLKRLGLASWKDAGL
;
A
#
# COMPACT_ATOMS: atom_id res chain seq x y z
N MET A 1 -26.81 -1.68 3.22
CA MET A 1 -25.59 -2.21 2.55
C MET A 1 -24.42 -1.89 3.45
N SER A 2 -23.48 -2.80 3.69
CA SER A 2 -22.29 -2.46 4.49
C SER A 2 -21.31 -1.67 3.64
N LEU A 3 -20.55 -0.76 4.27
CA LEU A 3 -19.50 0.04 3.62
C LEU A 3 -18.55 -0.82 2.76
N LEU A 4 -18.12 -1.96 3.30
CA LEU A 4 -17.23 -2.88 2.59
C LEU A 4 -17.87 -3.55 1.38
N ASN A 5 -19.18 -3.87 1.44
CA ASN A 5 -19.87 -4.45 0.28
C ASN A 5 -20.00 -3.42 -0.84
N GLU A 6 -20.31 -2.16 -0.50
CA GLU A 6 -20.40 -1.07 -1.45
C GLU A 6 -19.06 -0.77 -2.11
N LEU A 7 -17.99 -0.69 -1.31
CA LEU A 7 -16.63 -0.54 -1.82
C LEU A 7 -16.24 -1.72 -2.71
N ASP A 8 -16.56 -2.95 -2.31
CA ASP A 8 -16.22 -4.15 -3.07
C ASP A 8 -16.95 -4.20 -4.42
N GLU A 9 -18.24 -3.87 -4.46
CA GLU A 9 -19.02 -3.78 -5.69
C GLU A 9 -18.45 -2.71 -6.63
N LEU A 10 -18.15 -1.52 -6.11
CA LEU A 10 -17.59 -0.40 -6.87
C LEU A 10 -16.22 -0.75 -7.48
N LEU A 11 -15.35 -1.40 -6.72
CA LEU A 11 -14.03 -1.81 -7.21
C LEU A 11 -14.11 -3.00 -8.18
N CYS A 12 -15.21 -3.76 -8.16
CA CYS A 12 -15.51 -4.83 -9.10
C CYS A 12 -16.24 -4.38 -10.38
N SER A 13 -16.57 -3.09 -10.51
CA SER A 13 -17.18 -2.54 -11.74
C SER A 13 -16.33 -2.80 -12.98
N ASP A 14 -16.98 -2.76 -14.14
CA ASP A 14 -16.31 -2.92 -15.44
C ASP A 14 -15.25 -1.83 -15.67
N ASP A 15 -14.15 -2.18 -16.33
CA ASP A 15 -13.01 -1.27 -16.56
C ASP A 15 -13.40 -0.01 -17.32
N ASP A 16 -14.24 -0.13 -18.37
CA ASP A 16 -14.68 1.02 -19.16
C ASP A 16 -15.65 1.91 -18.39
N GLU A 17 -16.40 1.33 -17.44
CA GLU A 17 -17.31 2.09 -16.59
C GLU A 17 -16.57 2.81 -15.47
N TYR A 18 -15.64 2.13 -14.80
CA TYR A 18 -14.89 2.66 -13.67
C TYR A 18 -14.10 3.92 -14.03
N ASP A 19 -13.40 3.88 -15.17
CA ASP A 19 -12.61 5.01 -15.64
C ASP A 19 -13.48 6.13 -16.22
N ARG A 20 -14.55 5.79 -16.94
CA ARG A 20 -15.43 6.80 -17.58
C ARG A 20 -16.27 7.58 -16.58
N LEU A 21 -16.66 6.96 -15.47
CA LEU A 21 -17.49 7.58 -14.44
C LEU A 21 -16.67 8.13 -13.27
N ASP A 22 -15.34 8.14 -13.37
CA ASP A 22 -14.44 8.59 -12.31
C ASP A 22 -14.72 7.90 -10.95
N LEU A 23 -15.07 6.61 -10.97
CA LEU A 23 -15.46 5.87 -9.76
C LEU A 23 -14.33 5.76 -8.72
N PHE A 24 -13.09 6.10 -9.10
CA PHE A 24 -11.98 6.23 -8.16
C PHE A 24 -12.19 7.32 -7.11
N LEU A 25 -12.96 8.37 -7.40
CA LEU A 25 -13.31 9.41 -6.43
C LEU A 25 -14.27 8.88 -5.37
N GLU A 26 -15.31 8.15 -5.81
CA GLU A 26 -16.26 7.51 -4.91
C GLU A 26 -15.58 6.41 -4.08
N ALA A 27 -14.68 5.63 -4.68
CA ALA A 27 -13.87 4.65 -3.96
C ALA A 27 -13.01 5.31 -2.87
N ASP A 28 -12.42 6.48 -3.15
CA ASP A 28 -11.59 7.21 -2.20
C ASP A 28 -12.41 7.77 -1.03
N GLU A 29 -13.64 8.23 -1.28
CA GLU A 29 -14.58 8.63 -0.24
C GLU A 29 -15.01 7.45 0.65
N LEU A 30 -15.28 6.28 0.07
CA LEU A 30 -15.63 5.08 0.82
C LEU A 30 -14.42 4.56 1.64
N ILE A 31 -13.22 4.59 1.06
CA ILE A 31 -11.98 4.21 1.74
C ILE A 31 -11.69 5.15 2.92
N GLY A 32 -11.97 6.45 2.78
CA GLY A 32 -11.82 7.42 3.87
C GLY A 32 -12.77 7.19 5.05
N GLN A 33 -13.84 6.43 4.87
CA GLN A 33 -14.80 6.09 5.93
C GLN A 33 -14.44 4.80 6.70
N LEU A 34 -13.49 4.02 6.18
CA LEU A 34 -13.07 2.77 6.81
C LEU A 34 -12.60 3.00 8.25
N GLN A 35 -12.90 2.03 9.09
CA GLN A 35 -12.47 1.98 10.47
C GLN A 35 -11.48 0.83 10.68
N ALA A 36 -10.69 0.89 11.75
CA ALA A 36 -9.75 -0.18 12.08
C ALA A 36 -10.44 -1.55 12.26
N ALA A 37 -11.74 -1.54 12.64
CA ALA A 37 -12.56 -2.74 12.77
C ALA A 37 -12.87 -3.43 11.43
N ASP A 38 -12.81 -2.70 10.31
CA ASP A 38 -13.11 -3.21 8.97
C ASP A 38 -11.91 -3.95 8.34
N VAL A 39 -10.70 -3.73 8.89
CA VAL A 39 -9.44 -4.25 8.33
C VAL A 39 -9.42 -5.78 8.19
N PRO A 40 -9.91 -6.60 9.16
CA PRO A 40 -9.92 -8.05 8.99
C PRO A 40 -10.75 -8.52 7.79
N GLU A 41 -11.91 -7.91 7.57
CA GLU A 41 -12.79 -8.24 6.45
C GLU A 41 -12.23 -7.68 5.12
N LEU A 42 -11.64 -6.48 5.15
CA LEU A 42 -10.92 -5.92 4.01
C LEU A 42 -9.74 -6.80 3.58
N LEU A 43 -8.98 -7.38 4.52
CA LEU A 43 -7.91 -8.34 4.22
C LEU A 43 -8.45 -9.65 3.63
N ALA A 44 -9.66 -10.07 4.02
CA ALA A 44 -10.32 -11.23 3.42
C ALA A 44 -10.72 -10.94 1.97
N LEU A 45 -11.31 -9.77 1.70
CA LEU A 45 -11.60 -9.30 0.34
C LEU A 45 -10.32 -9.19 -0.49
N TRP A 46 -9.26 -8.61 0.06
CA TRP A 46 -7.98 -8.47 -0.62
C TRP A 46 -7.45 -9.80 -1.15
N ARG A 47 -7.55 -10.87 -0.36
CA ARG A 47 -7.14 -12.24 -0.76
C ARG A 47 -8.09 -12.88 -1.76
N ALA A 48 -9.37 -12.57 -1.68
CA ALA A 48 -10.41 -13.17 -2.54
C ALA A 48 -10.51 -12.50 -3.92
N ARG A 49 -10.09 -11.24 -4.04
CA ARG A 49 -10.28 -10.41 -5.24
C ARG A 49 -9.06 -10.39 -6.15
N SER A 50 -9.29 -9.92 -7.39
CA SER A 50 -8.29 -9.91 -8.46
C SER A 50 -7.23 -8.82 -8.26
N PRO A 51 -6.08 -8.89 -8.98
CA PRO A 51 -5.09 -7.82 -8.96
C PRO A 51 -5.64 -6.45 -9.41
N CYS A 52 -6.63 -6.41 -10.32
CA CYS A 52 -7.27 -5.17 -10.75
C CYS A 52 -8.00 -4.49 -9.58
N TRP A 53 -8.76 -5.26 -8.79
CA TRP A 53 -9.41 -4.77 -7.58
C TRP A 53 -8.41 -4.17 -6.59
N GLN A 54 -7.29 -4.88 -6.34
CA GLN A 54 -6.23 -4.42 -5.43
C GLN A 54 -5.58 -3.14 -5.95
N GLN A 55 -5.33 -3.06 -7.26
CA GLN A 55 -4.78 -1.88 -7.90
C GLN A 55 -5.71 -0.67 -7.73
N ARG A 56 -7.00 -0.82 -8.03
CA ARG A 56 -8.00 0.25 -7.85
C ARG A 56 -8.09 0.73 -6.41
N PHE A 57 -8.13 -0.20 -5.46
CA PHE A 57 -8.11 0.14 -4.03
C PHE A 57 -6.88 1.01 -3.71
N THR A 58 -5.68 0.58 -4.12
CA THR A 58 -4.43 1.30 -3.82
C THR A 58 -4.38 2.69 -4.47
N GLN A 59 -4.94 2.83 -5.66
CA GLN A 59 -5.03 4.11 -6.37
C GLN A 59 -5.97 5.09 -5.66
N ALA A 60 -7.14 4.60 -5.24
CA ALA A 60 -8.16 5.35 -4.52
C ALA A 60 -7.89 5.48 -3.01
N SER A 61 -6.72 5.12 -2.49
CA SER A 61 -6.41 5.21 -1.06
C SER A 61 -5.80 6.57 -0.66
N SER A 62 -6.26 7.68 -1.24
CA SER A 62 -5.65 8.99 -0.97
C SER A 62 -6.09 9.56 0.38
N ASN A 63 -7.33 9.28 0.78
CA ASN A 63 -7.94 9.73 2.04
C ASN A 63 -8.01 8.66 3.13
N ILE A 64 -7.31 7.53 2.96
CA ILE A 64 -7.30 6.44 3.95
C ILE A 64 -6.79 6.94 5.31
N ASP A 65 -7.52 6.61 6.38
CA ASP A 65 -7.09 6.93 7.74
C ASP A 65 -5.75 6.25 8.09
N GLY A 66 -4.89 6.97 8.83
CA GLY A 66 -3.56 6.48 9.16
C GLY A 66 -3.53 5.24 10.05
N ALA A 67 -4.52 5.05 10.93
CA ALA A 67 -4.61 3.84 11.75
C ALA A 67 -5.09 2.65 10.92
N VAL A 68 -6.06 2.86 10.03
CA VAL A 68 -6.53 1.85 9.07
C VAL A 68 -5.38 1.42 8.15
N LEU A 69 -4.67 2.39 7.56
CA LEU A 69 -3.54 2.11 6.67
C LEU A 69 -2.44 1.30 7.36
N ARG A 70 -2.09 1.65 8.60
CA ARG A 70 -1.08 0.90 9.38
C ARG A 70 -1.53 -0.52 9.68
N ALA A 71 -2.78 -0.71 10.08
CA ALA A 71 -3.35 -2.03 10.35
C ALA A 71 -3.43 -2.88 9.06
N LEU A 72 -3.84 -2.29 7.94
CA LEU A 72 -3.88 -2.92 6.63
C LEU A 72 -2.49 -3.37 6.20
N LEU A 73 -1.50 -2.48 6.23
CA LEU A 73 -0.10 -2.81 5.90
C LEU A 73 0.45 -3.94 6.78
N ALA A 74 0.18 -3.91 8.09
CA ALA A 74 0.59 -4.97 9.00
C ALA A 74 -0.04 -6.33 8.63
N GLY A 75 -1.30 -6.33 8.17
CA GLY A 75 -1.99 -7.52 7.69
C GLY A 75 -1.50 -8.03 6.35
N LEU A 76 -1.26 -7.12 5.39
CA LEU A 76 -0.76 -7.45 4.05
C LEU A 76 0.63 -8.10 4.11
N LEU A 77 1.50 -7.63 5.00
CA LEU A 77 2.83 -8.22 5.22
C LEU A 77 2.79 -9.66 5.77
N GLN A 78 1.66 -10.11 6.29
CA GLN A 78 1.47 -11.49 6.76
C GLN A 78 0.92 -12.42 5.68
N ILE A 79 0.52 -11.89 4.52
CA ILE A 79 0.07 -12.70 3.38
C ILE A 79 1.31 -13.31 2.71
N LYS A 80 1.30 -14.64 2.53
CA LYS A 80 2.45 -15.38 1.97
C LYS A 80 2.61 -15.19 0.46
N GLU A 81 1.53 -14.84 -0.22
CA GLU A 81 1.52 -14.50 -1.64
C GLU A 81 2.14 -13.12 -1.87
N PRO A 82 2.52 -12.76 -3.13
CA PRO A 82 3.01 -11.43 -3.42
C PRO A 82 2.00 -10.38 -2.98
N ALA A 83 2.29 -9.68 -1.89
CA ALA A 83 1.44 -8.62 -1.39
C ALA A 83 1.52 -7.43 -2.37
N HIS A 84 0.61 -7.42 -3.35
CA HIS A 84 0.43 -6.31 -4.27
C HIS A 84 0.06 -5.05 -3.50
N GLY A 85 0.43 -3.88 -4.03
CA GLY A 85 0.03 -2.59 -3.47
C GLY A 85 0.76 -2.16 -2.20
N VAL A 86 1.61 -2.98 -1.58
CA VAL A 86 2.29 -2.60 -0.31
C VAL A 86 3.15 -1.35 -0.50
N LEU A 87 3.96 -1.27 -1.56
CA LEU A 87 4.80 -0.09 -1.81
C LEU A 87 3.96 1.16 -2.11
N GLU A 88 2.88 0.99 -2.85
CA GLU A 88 1.94 2.05 -3.19
C GLU A 88 1.23 2.58 -1.92
N LEU A 89 0.73 1.68 -1.07
CA LEU A 89 0.12 2.04 0.21
C LEU A 89 1.12 2.65 1.20
N MET A 90 2.36 2.17 1.22
CA MET A 90 3.44 2.79 2.00
C MET A 90 3.61 4.26 1.65
N SER A 91 3.40 4.65 0.37
CA SER A 91 3.50 6.05 -0.04
C SER A 91 2.42 6.98 0.52
N ARG A 92 1.37 6.38 1.10
CA ARG A 92 0.27 7.09 1.78
C ARG A 92 0.49 7.24 3.28
N LEU A 93 1.52 6.60 3.84
CA LEU A 93 1.86 6.77 5.25
C LEU A 93 2.31 8.21 5.51
N PRO A 94 2.00 8.77 6.70
CA PRO A 94 2.59 10.03 7.12
C PRO A 94 4.13 9.98 7.06
N PRO A 95 4.81 11.11 6.78
CA PRO A 95 6.27 11.19 6.66
C PRO A 95 6.96 11.15 8.03
N VAL A 96 6.68 10.11 8.81
CA VAL A 96 7.17 9.91 10.17
C VAL A 96 7.69 8.48 10.28
N ALA A 97 9.01 8.35 10.09
CA ALA A 97 9.67 7.11 10.44
C ALA A 97 9.76 6.99 11.97
N ASP A 98 9.27 5.87 12.49
CA ASP A 98 9.39 5.50 13.89
C ASP A 98 10.14 4.17 14.04
N ASN A 99 10.47 3.80 15.28
CA ASN A 99 11.07 2.50 15.58
C ASN A 99 9.99 1.45 15.92
N SER A 100 8.81 1.52 15.29
CA SER A 100 7.76 0.53 15.48
C SER A 100 8.09 -0.78 14.78
N ALA A 101 7.48 -1.87 15.26
CA ALA A 101 7.57 -3.18 14.63
C ALA A 101 7.06 -3.16 13.17
N LEU A 102 6.04 -2.34 12.89
CA LEU A 102 5.54 -2.14 11.52
C LEU A 102 6.62 -1.50 10.63
N SER A 103 7.26 -0.42 11.08
CA SER A 103 8.35 0.23 10.34
C SER A 103 9.50 -0.73 10.05
N ASP A 104 9.89 -1.58 11.00
CA ASP A 104 10.93 -2.60 10.78
C ASP A 104 10.52 -3.68 9.78
N ALA A 105 9.23 -4.09 9.80
CA ALA A 105 8.69 -5.06 8.85
C ALA A 105 8.58 -4.48 7.43
N LEU A 106 8.16 -3.22 7.29
CA LEU A 106 8.13 -2.51 6.01
C LEU A 106 9.53 -2.31 5.43
N LEU A 107 10.53 -2.03 6.28
CA LEU A 107 11.94 -1.99 5.86
C LEU A 107 12.43 -3.34 5.36
N ALA A 108 12.11 -4.44 6.06
CA ALA A 108 12.50 -5.78 5.64
C ALA A 108 11.84 -6.15 4.30
N TYR A 109 10.56 -5.80 4.13
CA TYR A 109 9.85 -5.97 2.87
C TYR A 109 10.50 -5.17 1.73
N ALA A 110 10.81 -3.88 1.95
CA ALA A 110 11.43 -3.02 0.95
C ALA A 110 12.83 -3.51 0.55
N GLU A 111 13.63 -3.98 1.51
CA GLU A 111 14.94 -4.59 1.28
C GLU A 111 14.84 -5.88 0.46
N GLN A 112 13.91 -6.77 0.79
CA GLN A 112 13.66 -7.98 0.01
C GLN A 112 13.20 -7.63 -1.42
N ALA A 113 12.27 -6.69 -1.57
CA ALA A 113 11.78 -6.24 -2.87
C ALA A 113 12.90 -5.61 -3.71
N TRP A 114 13.82 -4.88 -3.07
CA TRP A 114 14.97 -4.26 -3.71
C TRP A 114 15.88 -5.30 -4.37
N HIS A 115 16.18 -6.38 -3.65
CA HIS A 115 17.01 -7.47 -4.16
C HIS A 115 16.29 -8.34 -5.20
N ALA A 116 14.97 -8.49 -5.10
CA ALA A 116 14.20 -9.35 -5.99
C ALA A 116 13.97 -8.74 -7.40
N ALA A 117 13.81 -7.42 -7.51
CA ALA A 117 13.40 -6.80 -8.77
C ALA A 117 14.01 -5.40 -8.99
N PRO A 118 15.12 -5.28 -9.75
CA PRO A 118 15.77 -3.99 -10.03
C PRO A 118 14.84 -2.95 -10.67
N ALA A 119 13.87 -3.38 -11.48
CA ALA A 119 12.91 -2.47 -12.11
C ALA A 119 12.02 -1.70 -11.11
N ARG A 120 11.88 -2.19 -9.86
CA ARG A 120 11.06 -1.56 -8.81
C ARG A 120 11.84 -0.60 -7.91
N GLN A 121 13.17 -0.46 -8.10
CA GLN A 121 14.02 0.33 -7.22
C GLN A 121 13.58 1.79 -7.07
N ARG A 122 13.15 2.45 -8.17
CA ARG A 122 12.60 3.82 -8.12
C ARG A 122 11.31 3.91 -7.32
N GLN A 123 10.43 2.92 -7.46
CA GLN A 123 9.19 2.87 -6.67
C GLN A 123 9.51 2.70 -5.19
N ILE A 124 10.43 1.79 -4.85
CA ILE A 124 10.89 1.55 -3.47
C ILE A 124 11.48 2.83 -2.86
N GLN A 125 12.29 3.58 -3.63
CA GLN A 125 12.82 4.88 -3.22
C GLN A 125 11.70 5.87 -2.87
N ILE A 126 10.73 6.04 -3.77
CA ILE A 126 9.62 6.99 -3.56
C ILE A 126 8.78 6.58 -2.33
N SER A 127 8.45 5.30 -2.19
CA SER A 127 7.69 4.77 -1.05
C SER A 127 8.43 4.92 0.27
N CYS A 128 9.75 4.65 0.30
CA CYS A 128 10.53 4.81 1.52
C CYS A 128 10.80 6.28 1.85
N TRP A 129 10.84 7.17 0.85
CA TRP A 129 11.02 8.59 1.10
C TRP A 129 9.77 9.22 1.69
N SER A 130 8.60 8.93 1.11
CA SER A 130 7.31 9.45 1.57
C SER A 130 7.00 9.10 3.03
N CYS A 131 7.40 7.92 3.51
CA CYS A 131 7.20 7.52 4.91
C CYS A 131 8.43 7.71 5.82
N GLY A 132 9.51 8.33 5.32
CA GLY A 132 10.73 8.61 6.11
C GLY A 132 11.68 7.43 6.33
N LEU A 133 11.44 6.27 5.72
CA LEU A 133 12.26 5.07 5.87
C LEU A 133 13.53 5.04 5.02
N SER A 134 13.69 5.96 4.05
CA SER A 134 14.82 5.99 3.10
C SER A 134 16.19 5.82 3.73
N GLY A 135 16.53 6.61 4.76
CA GLY A 135 17.85 6.54 5.39
C GLY A 135 18.13 5.19 6.05
N ARG A 136 17.09 4.56 6.63
CA ARG A 136 17.19 3.24 7.24
C ARG A 136 17.33 2.15 6.19
N LEU A 137 16.61 2.25 5.06
CA LEU A 137 16.77 1.30 3.96
C LEU A 137 18.16 1.37 3.36
N LEU A 138 18.66 2.57 3.03
CA LEU A 138 20.01 2.77 2.49
C LEU A 138 21.07 2.15 3.39
N LYS A 139 20.96 2.35 4.71
CA LYS A 139 21.85 1.73 5.70
C LYS A 139 21.82 0.20 5.65
N ARG A 140 20.64 -0.42 5.51
CA ARG A 140 20.52 -1.89 5.39
C ARG A 140 21.13 -2.40 4.08
N LEU A 141 20.96 -1.66 3.00
CA LEU A 141 21.54 -1.98 1.69
C LEU A 141 23.06 -1.70 1.61
N GLY A 142 23.67 -1.11 2.64
CA GLY A 142 25.09 -0.74 2.62
C GLY A 142 25.41 0.45 1.70
N LEU A 143 24.43 1.30 1.41
CA LEU A 143 24.53 2.44 0.51
C LEU A 143 24.58 3.76 1.30
N ALA A 144 25.39 4.72 0.85
CA ALA A 144 25.43 6.05 1.45
C ALA A 144 24.37 6.99 0.86
N SER A 145 23.98 6.76 -0.39
CA SER A 145 22.98 7.56 -1.10
C SER A 145 22.24 6.76 -2.17
N TRP A 146 21.10 7.28 -2.64
CA TRP A 146 20.38 6.72 -3.79
C TRP A 146 21.17 6.79 -5.09
N LYS A 147 22.07 7.78 -5.22
CA LYS A 147 22.98 7.90 -6.35
C LYS A 147 23.94 6.70 -6.45
N ASP A 148 24.40 6.19 -5.31
CA ASP A 148 25.24 4.98 -5.26
C ASP A 148 24.47 3.73 -5.70
N ALA A 149 23.13 3.81 -5.66
CA ALA A 149 22.19 2.80 -6.15
C ALA A 149 21.85 2.95 -7.64
N GLY A 150 22.36 3.99 -8.33
CA GLY A 150 22.03 4.29 -9.73
C GLY A 150 20.67 4.98 -9.94
N LEU A 151 20.10 5.58 -8.88
CA LEU A 151 18.84 6.32 -8.90
C LEU A 151 19.02 7.84 -8.80
#